data_AF-A0A8B8ADL6-F1
#
_entry.id   AF-A0A8B8ADL6-F1
#
_cell.length_a   1.000
_cell.length_b   1.000
_cell.length_c   1.000
_cell.angle_alpha   90.00
_cell.angle_beta   90.00
_cell.angle_gamma   90.00
#
_symmetry.space_group_name_H-M   'P 1'
#
loop_
_entity.id
_entity.type
_entity.pdbx_description
1 polymer ?
#
loop_
_entity_poly.entity_id
_entity_poly.type
_entity_poly.pdbx_seq_one_letter_code
_entity_poly.pdbx_strand_id
1 'polypeptide(L)'
;MLYLVAIVCLMVGGGGSQNFEVMEGLLTEINQCKQIREKYSELKTEHSDIEIRGIHKDMRLKILTSVNSRLRAELRRIIQTNDLLKDKLREMALKLGDTRPPSAEIRVQNASGQVGEGGKEISCTVTNHNNWTYFNIERNGQTVVHVAPDGRAQTRFNPKYLSITPIIRESLAEIVIKFASLRCTDEGLYTCVVEGNVQSQNIAVVVKSPFNGQPSLSEISDVIGYKPTDFKCEGSPGYPDGKMEFQIQLQNETDFRSFEFPNASVIDKDRNCVRKQIISVTYAFTEEWNEAKIRCKYKHSKDFDETSVFVLSPTLCEQNTVSRAIRHPHKSTHYVTCDGATPTVQQCPDNTCFDSVFQTCADICLV
;
A
#
# COMPACT_ATOMS: atom_id res chain seq x y z
N MET A 1 -34.15 -16.39 -17.29
CA MET A 1 -35.26 -15.40 -17.36
C MET A 1 -35.52 -14.75 -16.02
N LEU A 2 -35.80 -15.50 -14.94
CA LEU A 2 -35.92 -14.96 -13.57
C LEU A 2 -34.69 -14.13 -13.11
N TYR A 3 -33.48 -14.56 -13.50
CA TYR A 3 -32.23 -13.82 -13.23
C TYR A 3 -32.10 -12.49 -14.00
N LEU A 4 -32.73 -12.37 -15.17
CA LEU A 4 -32.71 -11.14 -15.99
C LEU A 4 -33.79 -10.15 -15.54
N VAL A 5 -34.95 -10.64 -15.10
CA VAL A 5 -36.01 -9.81 -14.51
C VAL A 5 -35.54 -9.21 -13.18
N ALA A 6 -34.77 -9.95 -12.37
CA ALA A 6 -34.17 -9.43 -11.15
C ALA A 6 -33.16 -8.29 -11.42
N ILE A 7 -32.39 -8.38 -12.51
CA ILE A 7 -31.43 -7.34 -12.94
C ILE A 7 -32.16 -6.08 -13.43
N VAL A 8 -33.29 -6.22 -14.12
CA VAL A 8 -34.09 -5.08 -14.60
C VAL A 8 -34.85 -4.41 -13.45
N CYS A 9 -35.41 -5.16 -12.49
CA CYS A 9 -36.05 -4.57 -11.30
C CYS A 9 -35.05 -3.83 -10.39
N LEU A 10 -33.78 -4.24 -10.35
CA LEU A 10 -32.73 -3.54 -9.61
C LEU A 10 -32.28 -2.23 -10.31
N MET A 11 -32.54 -2.07 -11.61
CA MET A 11 -32.10 -0.89 -12.39
C MET A 11 -33.14 0.23 -12.54
N VAL A 12 -34.42 0.01 -12.19
CA VAL A 12 -35.53 0.97 -12.45
C VAL A 12 -36.01 1.69 -11.18
N GLY A 13 -35.21 1.69 -10.12
CA GLY A 13 -35.45 2.47 -8.91
C GLY A 13 -35.20 3.97 -9.10
N GLY A 14 -35.91 4.63 -10.02
CA GLY A 14 -35.83 6.09 -10.17
C GLY A 14 -36.38 6.65 -11.48
N GLY A 15 -37.66 7.05 -11.47
CA GLY A 15 -38.18 8.20 -12.22
C GLY A 15 -38.75 7.96 -13.62
N GLY A 16 -39.98 8.46 -13.84
CA GLY A 16 -40.50 8.86 -15.15
C GLY A 16 -41.65 8.03 -15.74
N SER A 17 -42.72 8.71 -16.16
CA SER A 17 -43.95 8.17 -16.79
C SER A 17 -43.73 7.26 -18.02
N GLN A 18 -42.55 7.29 -18.65
CA GLN A 18 -42.20 6.41 -19.79
C GLN A 18 -41.85 4.97 -19.36
N ASN A 19 -41.53 4.74 -18.08
CA ASN A 19 -41.22 3.39 -17.56
C ASN A 19 -42.47 2.50 -17.38
N PHE A 20 -43.68 3.10 -17.39
CA PHE A 20 -44.93 2.38 -17.14
C PHE A 20 -45.43 1.61 -18.36
N GLU A 21 -45.39 2.21 -19.56
CA GLU A 21 -45.75 1.52 -20.82
C GLU A 21 -44.78 0.37 -21.14
N VAL A 22 -43.49 0.54 -20.82
CA VAL A 22 -42.46 -0.50 -21.02
C VAL A 22 -42.67 -1.68 -20.06
N MET A 23 -43.06 -1.42 -18.81
CA MET A 23 -43.42 -2.47 -17.85
C MET A 23 -44.70 -3.22 -18.23
N GLU A 24 -45.73 -2.54 -18.75
CA GLU A 24 -46.94 -3.23 -19.24
C GLU A 24 -46.66 -4.14 -20.43
N GLY A 25 -45.80 -3.71 -21.37
CA GLY A 25 -45.37 -4.53 -22.49
C GLY A 25 -44.63 -5.80 -22.03
N LEU A 26 -43.71 -5.67 -21.08
CA LEU A 26 -42.97 -6.78 -20.48
C LEU A 26 -43.87 -7.74 -19.68
N LEU A 27 -44.85 -7.22 -18.92
CA LEU A 27 -45.81 -8.06 -18.18
C LEU A 27 -46.69 -8.88 -19.14
N THR A 28 -47.11 -8.28 -20.25
CA THR A 28 -47.92 -8.94 -21.28
C THR A 28 -47.15 -10.09 -21.94
N GLU A 29 -45.87 -9.86 -22.26
CA GLU A 29 -45.01 -10.89 -22.86
C GLU A 29 -44.62 -11.99 -21.86
N ILE A 30 -44.39 -11.66 -20.58
CA ILE A 30 -44.17 -12.66 -19.51
C ILE A 30 -45.40 -13.54 -19.31
N ASN A 31 -46.60 -12.97 -19.36
CA ASN A 31 -47.85 -13.74 -19.29
C ASN A 31 -48.03 -14.67 -20.49
N GLN A 32 -47.64 -14.24 -21.70
CA GLN A 32 -47.62 -15.13 -22.87
C GLN A 32 -46.61 -16.28 -22.69
N CYS A 33 -45.40 -16.02 -22.18
CA CYS A 33 -44.44 -17.09 -21.89
C CYS A 33 -44.95 -18.08 -20.82
N LYS A 34 -45.71 -17.59 -19.83
CA LYS A 34 -46.32 -18.45 -18.80
C LYS A 34 -47.41 -19.36 -19.40
N GLN A 35 -48.30 -18.81 -20.22
CA GLN A 35 -49.33 -19.60 -20.94
C GLN A 35 -48.71 -20.66 -21.87
N ILE A 36 -47.61 -20.33 -22.56
CA ILE A 36 -46.93 -21.29 -23.44
C ILE A 36 -46.27 -22.40 -22.62
N ARG A 37 -45.70 -22.09 -21.44
CA ARG A 37 -45.13 -23.10 -20.54
C ARG A 37 -46.19 -24.04 -19.97
N GLU A 38 -47.37 -23.53 -19.64
CA GLU A 38 -48.52 -24.33 -19.19
C GLU A 38 -49.01 -25.26 -20.31
N LYS A 39 -49.20 -24.75 -21.53
CA LYS A 39 -49.55 -25.59 -22.71
C LYS A 39 -48.50 -26.66 -23.02
N TYR A 40 -47.22 -26.35 -22.89
CA TYR A 40 -46.16 -27.34 -23.08
C TYR A 40 -46.18 -28.42 -21.99
N SER A 41 -46.54 -28.06 -20.76
CA SER A 41 -46.74 -29.02 -19.68
C SER A 41 -47.91 -29.93 -19.97
N GLU A 42 -49.05 -29.39 -20.42
CA GLU A 42 -50.25 -30.15 -20.80
C GLU A 42 -49.98 -31.15 -21.93
N LEU A 43 -49.29 -30.71 -23.00
CA LEU A 43 -48.89 -31.57 -24.12
C LEU A 43 -47.90 -32.67 -23.69
N LYS A 44 -47.07 -32.41 -22.68
CA LYS A 44 -46.14 -33.39 -22.13
C LYS A 44 -46.87 -34.46 -21.30
N THR A 45 -47.89 -34.08 -20.53
CA THR A 45 -48.78 -35.03 -19.83
C THR A 45 -49.62 -35.84 -20.81
N GLU A 46 -50.16 -35.21 -21.85
CA GLU A 46 -50.89 -35.91 -22.92
C GLU A 46 -50.00 -36.91 -23.66
N HIS A 47 -48.69 -36.64 -23.77
CA HIS A 47 -47.72 -37.60 -24.32
C HIS A 47 -47.40 -38.76 -23.37
N SER A 48 -47.40 -38.54 -22.04
CA SER A 48 -47.12 -39.57 -21.04
C SER A 48 -48.31 -40.49 -20.76
N ASP A 49 -49.54 -40.01 -20.90
CA ASP A 49 -50.78 -40.75 -20.61
C ASP A 49 -51.24 -41.67 -21.76
N ILE A 50 -50.48 -41.73 -22.85
CA ILE A 50 -50.69 -42.67 -23.96
C ILE A 50 -50.20 -44.07 -23.56
N GLU A 51 -50.83 -44.67 -22.55
CA GLU A 51 -50.75 -46.10 -22.23
C GLU A 51 -51.79 -46.85 -23.08
N ILE A 52 -51.55 -46.90 -24.39
CA ILE A 52 -52.49 -47.54 -25.33
C ILE A 52 -52.36 -49.07 -25.23
N ARG A 53 -53.18 -49.70 -24.40
CA ARG A 53 -53.52 -51.12 -24.56
C ARG A 53 -54.57 -51.24 -25.66
N GLY A 54 -54.21 -51.84 -26.80
CA GLY A 54 -55.18 -52.38 -27.77
C GLY A 54 -55.34 -51.66 -29.12
N ILE A 55 -54.41 -50.80 -29.56
CA ILE A 55 -54.46 -50.22 -30.93
C ILE A 55 -53.34 -50.79 -31.81
N HIS A 56 -53.70 -51.13 -33.05
CA HIS A 56 -52.81 -51.69 -34.09
C HIS A 56 -51.57 -50.79 -34.32
N LYS A 57 -50.39 -51.42 -34.50
CA LYS A 57 -49.05 -50.78 -34.53
C LYS A 57 -48.96 -49.55 -35.46
N ASP A 58 -49.62 -49.58 -36.61
CA ASP A 58 -49.60 -48.48 -37.59
C ASP A 58 -50.33 -47.21 -37.13
N MET A 59 -51.41 -47.36 -36.37
CA MET A 59 -52.18 -46.22 -35.87
C MET A 59 -51.44 -45.54 -34.70
N ARG A 60 -50.70 -46.32 -33.90
CA ARG A 60 -49.81 -45.81 -32.86
C ARG A 60 -48.66 -44.98 -33.44
N LEU A 61 -48.06 -45.43 -34.55
CA LEU A 61 -47.00 -44.70 -35.24
C LEU A 61 -47.51 -43.37 -35.84
N LYS A 62 -48.71 -43.37 -36.44
CA LYS A 62 -49.35 -42.15 -36.96
C LYS A 62 -49.67 -41.11 -35.86
N ILE A 63 -50.17 -41.55 -34.70
CA ILE A 63 -50.45 -40.65 -33.56
C ILE A 63 -49.14 -40.07 -33.01
N LEU A 64 -48.12 -40.90 -32.77
CA LEU A 64 -46.80 -40.43 -32.29
C LEU A 64 -46.15 -39.44 -33.27
N THR A 65 -46.26 -39.68 -34.58
CA THR A 65 -45.70 -38.78 -35.60
C THR A 65 -46.45 -37.44 -35.66
N SER A 66 -47.77 -37.46 -35.48
CA SER A 66 -48.62 -36.26 -35.41
C SER A 66 -48.34 -35.43 -34.14
N VAL A 67 -48.20 -36.08 -32.99
CA VAL A 67 -47.88 -35.39 -31.72
C VAL A 67 -46.47 -34.79 -31.78
N ASN A 68 -45.49 -35.52 -32.32
CA ASN A 68 -44.11 -35.03 -32.45
C ASN A 68 -44.01 -33.86 -33.44
N SER A 69 -44.79 -33.86 -34.53
CA SER A 69 -44.81 -32.73 -35.47
C SER A 69 -45.43 -31.47 -34.85
N ARG A 70 -46.50 -31.61 -34.05
CA ARG A 70 -47.09 -30.51 -33.26
C ARG A 70 -46.12 -29.96 -32.22
N LEU A 71 -45.44 -30.83 -31.48
CA LEU A 71 -44.46 -30.43 -30.47
C LEU A 71 -43.29 -29.66 -31.11
N ARG A 72 -42.78 -30.11 -32.27
CA ARG A 72 -41.74 -29.39 -33.02
C ARG A 72 -42.22 -28.05 -33.57
N ALA A 73 -43.49 -27.93 -33.95
CA ALA A 73 -44.05 -26.65 -34.39
C ALA A 73 -44.14 -25.64 -33.24
N GLU A 74 -44.61 -26.07 -32.07
CA GLU A 74 -44.67 -25.22 -30.87
C GLU A 74 -43.28 -24.85 -30.35
N LEU A 75 -42.31 -25.78 -30.37
CA LEU A 75 -40.93 -25.46 -30.00
C LEU A 75 -40.32 -24.39 -30.92
N ARG A 76 -40.61 -24.43 -32.22
CA ARG A 76 -40.16 -23.39 -33.17
C ARG A 76 -40.79 -22.03 -32.88
N ARG A 77 -42.09 -21.99 -32.52
CA ARG A 77 -42.74 -20.75 -32.08
C ARG A 77 -42.07 -20.18 -30.84
N ILE A 78 -41.77 -21.02 -29.85
CA ILE A 78 -41.09 -20.59 -28.61
C ILE A 78 -39.70 -19.99 -28.91
N ILE A 79 -38.94 -20.62 -29.81
CA ILE A 79 -37.62 -20.11 -30.20
C ILE A 79 -37.73 -18.75 -30.88
N GLN A 80 -38.66 -18.60 -31.84
CA GLN A 80 -38.90 -17.33 -32.53
C GLN A 80 -39.32 -16.21 -31.56
N THR A 81 -40.20 -16.51 -30.60
CA THR A 81 -40.59 -15.53 -29.57
C THR A 81 -39.42 -15.15 -28.67
N ASN A 82 -38.55 -16.09 -28.33
CA ASN A 82 -37.35 -15.81 -27.52
C ASN A 82 -36.34 -14.91 -28.25
N ASP A 83 -36.15 -15.13 -29.55
CA ASP A 83 -35.23 -14.30 -30.33
C ASP A 83 -35.80 -12.90 -30.54
N LEU A 84 -37.11 -12.75 -30.76
CA LEU A 84 -37.79 -11.44 -30.77
C LEU A 84 -37.65 -10.70 -29.43
N LEU A 85 -37.78 -11.41 -28.30
CA LEU A 85 -37.58 -10.87 -26.96
C LEU A 85 -36.13 -10.40 -26.75
N LYS A 86 -35.14 -11.14 -27.24
CA LYS A 86 -33.72 -10.74 -27.18
C LYS A 86 -33.45 -9.49 -27.99
N ASP A 87 -34.02 -9.37 -29.18
CA ASP A 87 -33.83 -8.21 -30.05
C ASP A 87 -34.51 -6.96 -29.45
N LYS A 88 -35.72 -7.10 -28.90
CA LYS A 88 -36.34 -6.03 -28.11
C LYS A 88 -35.52 -5.64 -26.88
N LEU A 89 -34.94 -6.61 -26.17
CA LEU A 89 -34.03 -6.35 -25.05
C LEU A 89 -32.77 -5.58 -25.48
N ARG A 90 -32.22 -5.87 -26.66
CA ARG A 90 -31.09 -5.13 -27.24
C ARG A 90 -31.50 -3.70 -27.61
N GLU A 91 -32.66 -3.52 -28.23
CA GLU A 91 -33.19 -2.20 -28.58
C GLU A 91 -33.48 -1.36 -27.32
N MET A 92 -34.04 -1.97 -26.28
CA MET A 92 -34.23 -1.33 -24.98
C MET A 92 -32.89 -0.96 -24.32
N ALA A 93 -31.88 -1.84 -24.38
CA ALA A 93 -30.54 -1.54 -23.86
C ALA A 93 -29.85 -0.38 -24.60
N LEU A 94 -30.07 -0.27 -25.92
CA LEU A 94 -29.60 0.86 -26.72
C LEU A 94 -30.30 2.18 -26.33
N LYS A 95 -31.63 2.16 -26.16
CA LYS A 95 -32.40 3.34 -25.70
C LYS A 95 -32.08 3.75 -24.25
N LEU A 96 -31.77 2.79 -23.39
CA LEU A 96 -31.29 3.03 -22.02
C LEU A 96 -29.83 3.51 -21.96
N GLY A 97 -29.02 3.19 -22.99
CA GLY A 97 -27.64 3.66 -23.12
C GLY A 97 -27.53 5.17 -23.37
N ASP A 98 -28.51 5.76 -24.07
CA ASP A 98 -28.55 7.20 -24.41
C ASP A 98 -29.17 8.10 -23.32
N THR A 99 -29.67 7.54 -22.21
CA THR A 99 -30.40 8.29 -21.17
C THR A 99 -29.73 8.31 -19.79
N ARG A 100 -28.53 7.74 -19.64
CA ARG A 100 -27.72 8.03 -18.44
C ARG A 100 -27.10 9.42 -18.61
N PRO A 101 -27.44 10.43 -17.80
CA PRO A 101 -26.60 11.61 -17.72
C PRO A 101 -25.18 11.13 -17.38
N PRO A 102 -24.15 11.62 -18.07
CA PRO A 102 -22.80 11.16 -17.79
C PRO A 102 -22.52 11.48 -16.33
N SER A 103 -22.28 10.43 -15.52
CA SER A 103 -21.97 10.61 -14.11
C SER A 103 -20.75 11.53 -14.02
N ALA A 104 -20.78 12.46 -13.07
CA ALA A 104 -19.59 13.26 -12.79
C ALA A 104 -18.40 12.31 -12.58
N GLU A 105 -17.21 12.68 -13.04
CA GLU A 105 -15.98 11.94 -12.81
C GLU A 105 -14.96 12.91 -12.23
N ILE A 106 -14.32 12.53 -11.12
CA ILE A 106 -13.25 13.30 -10.50
C ILE A 106 -11.90 12.68 -10.87
N ARG A 107 -11.03 13.47 -11.50
CA ARG A 107 -9.62 13.14 -11.75
C ARG A 107 -8.72 14.02 -10.91
N VAL A 108 -7.61 13.45 -10.44
CA VAL A 108 -6.70 14.12 -9.53
C VAL A 108 -5.25 13.99 -9.99
N GLN A 109 -4.45 15.01 -9.69
CA GLN A 109 -3.00 15.01 -9.90
C GLN A 109 -2.29 15.16 -8.56
N ASN A 110 -1.48 14.15 -8.21
CA ASN A 110 -0.63 14.17 -7.01
C ASN A 110 0.61 15.04 -7.23
N ALA A 111 1.17 15.54 -6.13
CA ALA A 111 2.44 16.27 -6.15
C ALA A 111 3.48 15.57 -5.28
N SER A 112 4.72 15.52 -5.77
CA SER A 112 5.88 15.23 -4.94
C SER A 112 7.05 16.14 -5.29
N GLY A 113 7.81 16.53 -4.28
CA GLY A 113 8.97 17.40 -4.46
C GLY A 113 9.77 17.59 -3.19
N GLN A 114 10.93 18.22 -3.30
CA GLN A 114 11.79 18.52 -2.16
C GLN A 114 11.27 19.73 -1.37
N VAL A 115 11.58 19.79 -0.07
CA VAL A 115 11.35 21.01 0.74
C VAL A 115 12.05 22.20 0.05
N GLY A 116 11.32 23.29 -0.16
CA GLY A 116 11.82 24.48 -0.86
C GLY A 116 11.59 24.47 -2.37
N GLU A 117 11.19 23.33 -2.96
CA GLU A 117 10.97 23.23 -4.40
C GLU A 117 9.68 23.95 -4.80
N GLY A 118 9.79 24.87 -5.77
CA GLY A 118 8.66 25.63 -6.30
C GLY A 118 8.05 25.01 -7.56
N GLY A 119 6.87 25.52 -7.95
CA GLY A 119 6.24 25.18 -9.22
C GLY A 119 5.57 23.80 -9.26
N LYS A 120 5.44 23.13 -8.11
CA LYS A 120 4.62 21.93 -7.97
C LYS A 120 3.16 22.30 -7.92
N GLU A 121 2.31 21.41 -8.41
CA GLU A 121 0.88 21.63 -8.43
C GLU A 121 0.13 20.33 -8.14
N ILE A 122 -1.00 20.48 -7.47
CA ILE A 122 -2.05 19.47 -7.44
C ILE A 122 -3.26 20.03 -8.17
N SER A 123 -3.97 19.16 -8.87
CA SER A 123 -5.17 19.56 -9.60
C SER A 123 -6.29 18.57 -9.32
N CYS A 124 -7.50 19.11 -9.40
CA CYS A 124 -8.71 18.30 -9.36
C CYS A 124 -9.63 18.72 -10.48
N THR A 125 -9.99 17.76 -11.32
CA THR A 125 -10.79 17.97 -12.52
C THR A 125 -12.09 17.20 -12.37
N VAL A 126 -13.21 17.89 -12.57
CA VAL A 126 -14.56 17.33 -12.58
C VAL A 126 -15.14 17.47 -13.97
N THR A 127 -15.60 16.36 -14.55
CA THR A 127 -16.39 16.37 -15.78
C THR A 127 -17.89 16.28 -15.45
N ASN A 128 -18.73 16.79 -16.35
CA ASN A 128 -20.19 16.76 -16.26
C ASN A 128 -20.75 17.38 -14.97
N HIS A 129 -20.22 18.54 -14.58
CA HIS A 129 -20.52 19.21 -13.32
C HIS A 129 -21.89 19.90 -13.25
N ASN A 130 -22.80 19.70 -14.22
CA ASN A 130 -23.92 20.59 -14.53
C ASN A 130 -24.85 20.96 -13.35
N ASN A 131 -24.79 20.24 -12.21
CA ASN A 131 -25.63 20.44 -11.02
C ASN A 131 -24.86 20.60 -9.69
N TRP A 132 -23.54 20.86 -9.70
CA TRP A 132 -22.79 21.07 -8.44
C TRP A 132 -23.14 22.40 -7.76
N THR A 133 -23.21 22.39 -6.43
CA THR A 133 -23.40 23.60 -5.61
C THR A 133 -22.08 24.23 -5.22
N TYR A 134 -21.08 23.41 -4.88
CA TYR A 134 -19.74 23.85 -4.55
C TYR A 134 -18.74 22.71 -4.58
N PHE A 135 -17.46 23.09 -4.70
CA PHE A 135 -16.32 22.19 -4.75
C PHE A 135 -15.41 22.54 -3.60
N ASN A 136 -15.14 21.55 -2.79
CA ASN A 136 -14.29 21.68 -1.63
C ASN A 136 -13.03 20.86 -1.85
N ILE A 137 -11.89 21.47 -1.51
CA ILE A 137 -10.69 20.70 -1.21
C ILE A 137 -10.58 20.68 0.29
N GLU A 138 -10.59 19.48 0.84
CA GLU A 138 -10.46 19.23 2.25
C GLU A 138 -9.08 18.70 2.58
N ARG A 139 -8.60 18.99 3.78
CA ARG A 139 -7.39 18.44 4.36
C ARG A 139 -7.66 18.09 5.81
N ASN A 140 -7.44 16.84 6.21
CA ASN A 140 -7.76 16.34 7.55
C ASN A 140 -9.23 16.61 7.97
N GLY A 141 -10.17 16.49 7.03
CA GLY A 141 -11.60 16.74 7.26
C GLY A 141 -11.99 18.22 7.41
N GLN A 142 -11.07 19.16 7.12
CA GLN A 142 -11.37 20.59 7.10
C GLN A 142 -11.26 21.15 5.68
N THR A 143 -12.28 21.91 5.26
CA THR A 143 -12.25 22.63 3.98
C THR A 143 -11.16 23.71 3.98
N VAL A 144 -10.20 23.57 3.07
CA VAL A 144 -9.08 24.50 2.88
C VAL A 144 -9.23 25.35 1.62
N VAL A 145 -9.97 24.84 0.63
CA VAL A 145 -10.40 25.58 -0.56
C VAL A 145 -11.87 25.34 -0.77
N HIS A 146 -12.61 26.40 -1.04
CA HIS A 146 -14.01 26.38 -1.41
C HIS A 146 -14.18 27.14 -2.71
N VAL A 147 -14.73 26.49 -3.74
CA VAL A 147 -14.94 27.10 -5.06
C VAL A 147 -16.43 27.09 -5.37
N ALA A 148 -16.96 28.27 -5.69
CA ALA A 148 -18.34 28.44 -6.12
C ALA A 148 -18.49 28.18 -7.64
N PRO A 149 -19.71 27.90 -8.14
CA PRO A 149 -19.95 27.62 -9.55
C PRO A 149 -19.58 28.77 -10.50
N ASP A 150 -19.52 30.00 -9.99
CA ASP A 150 -19.10 31.19 -10.74
C ASP A 150 -17.57 31.38 -10.82
N GLY A 151 -16.80 30.44 -10.24
CA GLY A 151 -15.34 30.46 -10.25
C GLY A 151 -14.71 31.26 -9.13
N ARG A 152 -15.49 31.86 -8.21
CA ARG A 152 -14.91 32.49 -7.03
C ARG A 152 -14.38 31.43 -6.07
N ALA A 153 -13.10 31.50 -5.77
CA ALA A 153 -12.43 30.63 -4.80
C ALA A 153 -12.16 31.38 -3.49
N GLN A 154 -12.50 30.75 -2.37
CA GLN A 154 -12.11 31.14 -1.03
C GLN A 154 -11.10 30.12 -0.51
N THR A 155 -10.07 30.60 0.20
CA THR A 155 -9.06 29.71 0.76
C THR A 155 -8.57 30.18 2.12
N ARG A 156 -8.20 29.20 2.95
CA ARG A 156 -7.51 29.42 4.22
C ARG A 156 -5.98 29.48 4.06
N PHE A 157 -5.49 29.25 2.85
CA PHE A 157 -4.08 29.31 2.56
C PHE A 157 -3.59 30.74 2.42
N ASN A 158 -2.34 30.97 2.81
CA ASN A 158 -1.69 32.25 2.60
C ASN A 158 -1.21 32.35 1.14
N PRO A 159 -1.66 33.37 0.38
CA PRO A 159 -1.38 33.50 -1.05
C PRO A 159 0.10 33.69 -1.37
N LYS A 160 0.94 34.02 -0.38
CA LYS A 160 2.41 34.08 -0.53
C LYS A 160 3.02 32.71 -0.83
N TYR A 161 2.44 31.63 -0.33
CA TYR A 161 3.03 30.29 -0.41
C TYR A 161 2.39 29.41 -1.47
N LEU A 162 1.15 29.71 -1.85
CA LEU A 162 0.42 28.96 -2.86
C LEU A 162 -0.65 29.82 -3.51
N SER A 163 -0.93 29.52 -4.77
CA SER A 163 -1.97 30.16 -5.56
C SER A 163 -3.00 29.14 -6.00
N ILE A 164 -4.25 29.56 -6.09
CA ILE A 164 -5.36 28.71 -6.52
C ILE A 164 -5.93 29.29 -7.80
N THR A 165 -6.12 28.45 -8.79
CA THR A 165 -6.63 28.85 -10.10
C THR A 165 -7.77 27.92 -10.48
N PRO A 166 -9.03 28.35 -10.30
CA PRO A 166 -10.19 27.64 -10.81
C PRO A 166 -10.37 27.95 -12.31
N ILE A 167 -10.61 26.90 -13.10
CA ILE A 167 -10.89 26.96 -14.54
C ILE A 167 -12.23 26.24 -14.74
N ILE A 168 -13.29 27.02 -14.97
CA ILE A 168 -14.65 26.49 -15.19
C ILE A 168 -15.04 26.74 -16.64
N ARG A 169 -15.41 25.66 -17.35
CA ARG A 169 -15.79 25.70 -18.77
C ARG A 169 -16.90 24.69 -19.03
N GLU A 170 -18.08 25.15 -19.45
CA GLU A 170 -19.21 24.30 -19.85
C GLU A 170 -19.49 23.14 -18.89
N SER A 171 -19.00 21.93 -19.17
CA SER A 171 -19.16 20.72 -18.36
C SER A 171 -17.90 20.32 -17.56
N LEU A 172 -16.80 21.07 -17.68
CA LEU A 172 -15.52 20.83 -17.00
C LEU A 172 -15.25 21.89 -15.92
N ALA A 173 -14.86 21.45 -14.73
CA ALA A 173 -14.29 22.32 -13.70
C ALA A 173 -12.93 21.76 -13.26
N GLU A 174 -11.87 22.54 -13.42
CA GLU A 174 -10.52 22.19 -12.97
C GLU A 174 -10.06 23.19 -11.91
N ILE A 175 -9.60 22.68 -10.78
CA ILE A 175 -9.08 23.51 -9.70
C ILE A 175 -7.64 23.12 -9.47
N VAL A 176 -6.73 24.06 -9.76
CA VAL A 176 -5.29 23.88 -9.61
C VAL A 176 -4.82 24.63 -8.38
N ILE A 177 -4.12 23.93 -7.47
CA ILE A 177 -3.35 24.53 -6.39
C ILE A 177 -1.89 24.44 -6.77
N LYS A 178 -1.24 25.60 -6.95
CA LYS A 178 0.17 25.70 -7.28
C LYS A 178 0.96 26.18 -6.07
N PHE A 179 1.99 25.43 -5.70
CA PHE A 179 2.88 25.75 -4.59
C PHE A 179 4.02 26.64 -5.09
N ALA A 180 4.17 27.83 -4.49
CA ALA A 180 5.29 28.72 -4.77
C ALA A 180 6.61 28.10 -4.28
N SER A 181 6.56 27.41 -3.14
CA SER A 181 7.63 26.62 -2.54
C SER A 181 7.01 25.58 -1.63
N LEU A 182 7.32 24.30 -1.80
CA LEU A 182 6.85 23.23 -0.94
C LEU A 182 7.39 23.38 0.49
N ARG A 183 6.51 23.27 1.48
CA ARG A 183 6.87 23.25 2.90
C ARG A 183 6.34 21.98 3.55
N CYS A 184 6.91 21.60 4.67
CA CYS A 184 6.43 20.45 5.43
C CYS A 184 5.01 20.59 5.96
N THR A 185 4.57 21.81 6.17
CA THR A 185 3.18 22.09 6.53
C THR A 185 2.23 21.87 5.36
N ASP A 186 2.70 21.64 4.13
CA ASP A 186 1.85 21.41 2.95
C ASP A 186 1.64 19.92 2.68
N GLU A 187 2.43 19.04 3.29
CA GLU A 187 2.33 17.60 3.18
C GLU A 187 1.02 17.04 3.74
N GLY A 188 0.44 16.06 3.04
CA GLY A 188 -0.67 15.29 3.55
C GLY A 188 -1.62 14.81 2.46
N LEU A 189 -2.74 14.25 2.93
CA LEU A 189 -3.84 13.81 2.09
C LEU A 189 -4.87 14.93 1.97
N TYR A 190 -5.11 15.34 0.74
CA TYR A 190 -6.17 16.26 0.37
C TYR A 190 -7.31 15.45 -0.25
N THR A 191 -8.53 15.93 -0.12
CA THR A 191 -9.70 15.25 -0.69
C THR A 191 -10.49 16.27 -1.48
N CYS A 192 -10.71 15.98 -2.75
CA CYS A 192 -11.69 16.71 -3.55
C CYS A 192 -13.07 16.22 -3.21
N VAL A 193 -13.99 17.15 -2.97
CA VAL A 193 -15.39 16.85 -2.66
C VAL A 193 -16.27 17.74 -3.54
N VAL A 194 -17.15 17.11 -4.32
CA VAL A 194 -18.16 17.78 -5.13
C VAL A 194 -19.52 17.57 -4.49
N GLU A 195 -20.10 18.64 -3.95
CA GLU A 195 -21.43 18.55 -3.36
C GLU A 195 -22.51 18.51 -4.45
N GLY A 196 -23.44 17.55 -4.31
CA GLY A 196 -24.50 17.25 -5.27
C GLY A 196 -24.40 15.86 -5.92
N ASN A 197 -23.23 15.20 -5.88
CA ASN A 197 -23.03 13.85 -6.46
C ASN A 197 -22.24 12.86 -5.56
N VAL A 198 -21.92 13.24 -4.31
CA VAL A 198 -21.18 12.41 -3.31
C VAL A 198 -20.00 11.64 -3.90
N GLN A 199 -19.21 12.32 -4.74
CA GLN A 199 -17.96 11.79 -5.23
C GLN A 199 -16.81 12.49 -4.53
N SER A 200 -15.83 11.71 -4.12
CA SER A 200 -14.59 12.22 -3.56
C SER A 200 -13.40 11.43 -4.06
N GLN A 201 -12.29 12.13 -4.25
CA GLN A 201 -11.04 11.55 -4.68
C GLN A 201 -9.89 12.17 -3.89
N ASN A 202 -8.96 11.32 -3.46
CA ASN A 202 -7.82 11.74 -2.65
C ASN A 202 -6.64 12.16 -3.52
N ILE A 203 -5.96 13.22 -3.08
CA ILE A 203 -4.71 13.74 -3.63
C ILE A 203 -3.64 13.67 -2.56
N ALA A 204 -2.50 13.08 -2.90
CA ALA A 204 -1.32 13.08 -2.05
C ALA A 204 -0.37 14.22 -2.42
N VAL A 205 0.05 14.99 -1.41
CA VAL A 205 1.20 15.88 -1.49
C VAL A 205 2.30 15.29 -0.63
N VAL A 206 3.37 14.82 -1.25
CA VAL A 206 4.51 14.20 -0.57
C VAL A 206 5.70 15.15 -0.62
N VAL A 207 6.17 15.57 0.54
CA VAL A 207 7.32 16.47 0.66
C VAL A 207 8.54 15.65 1.06
N LYS A 208 9.61 15.75 0.28
CA LYS A 208 10.84 14.99 0.46
C LYS A 208 11.91 15.85 1.10
N SER A 209 12.71 15.26 1.99
CA SER A 209 13.91 15.91 2.51
C SER A 209 15.13 15.01 2.37
N PRO A 210 16.33 15.56 2.12
CA PRO A 210 17.55 14.78 2.06
C PRO A 210 17.93 14.25 3.45
N PHE A 211 18.89 13.32 3.49
CA PHE A 211 19.50 12.92 4.76
C PHE A 211 20.21 14.11 5.42
N ASN A 212 20.33 14.07 6.75
CA ASN A 212 20.93 15.14 7.53
C ASN A 212 21.93 14.60 8.56
N GLY A 213 23.14 15.16 8.56
CA GLY A 213 24.24 14.74 9.42
C GLY A 213 24.82 13.37 9.02
N GLN A 214 25.74 12.87 9.84
CA GLN A 214 26.22 11.50 9.77
C GLN A 214 25.41 10.61 10.71
N PRO A 215 25.24 9.31 10.40
CA PRO A 215 24.71 8.37 11.37
C PRO A 215 25.69 8.25 12.54
N SER A 216 25.20 7.75 13.68
CA SER A 216 25.99 7.52 14.88
C SER A 216 25.74 6.11 15.37
N LEU A 217 26.81 5.33 15.50
CA LEU A 217 26.84 3.98 16.00
C LEU A 217 27.40 4.02 17.42
N SER A 218 26.69 3.41 18.38
CA SER A 218 27.24 3.27 19.73
C SER A 218 28.45 2.34 19.69
N GLU A 219 29.48 2.68 20.47
CA GLU A 219 30.61 1.78 20.68
C GLU A 219 30.14 0.41 21.18
N ILE A 220 30.76 -0.64 20.65
CA ILE A 220 30.56 -2.01 21.10
C ILE A 220 31.70 -2.32 22.06
N SER A 221 31.38 -2.49 23.34
CA SER A 221 32.35 -2.91 24.35
C SER A 221 32.92 -4.30 24.04
N ASP A 222 34.07 -4.63 24.61
CA ASP A 222 34.68 -5.94 24.44
C ASP A 222 33.70 -7.06 24.87
N VAL A 223 33.48 -8.02 23.97
CA VAL A 223 32.48 -9.07 24.14
C VAL A 223 33.14 -10.25 24.84
N ILE A 224 32.66 -10.56 26.05
CA ILE A 224 33.24 -11.61 26.90
C ILE A 224 32.35 -12.85 26.88
N GLY A 225 32.86 -13.91 26.25
CA GLY A 225 32.07 -15.10 25.95
C GLY A 225 30.91 -14.77 24.99
N TYR A 226 30.17 -15.77 24.56
CA TYR A 226 29.07 -15.64 23.59
C TYR A 226 27.82 -14.91 24.15
N LYS A 227 28.02 -13.90 25.00
CA LYS A 227 26.96 -13.09 25.62
C LYS A 227 26.36 -12.14 24.58
N PRO A 228 25.02 -12.02 24.54
CA PRO A 228 24.38 -10.98 23.74
C PRO A 228 24.86 -9.59 24.16
N THR A 229 25.20 -8.77 23.18
CA THR A 229 25.68 -7.39 23.35
C THR A 229 24.72 -6.46 22.63
N ASP A 230 24.37 -5.38 23.32
CA ASP A 230 23.46 -4.36 22.82
C ASP A 230 24.23 -3.21 22.19
N PHE A 231 23.79 -2.79 21.00
CA PHE A 231 24.30 -1.59 20.35
C PHE A 231 23.20 -0.96 19.51
N LYS A 232 23.38 0.31 19.16
CA LYS A 232 22.38 1.09 18.44
C LYS A 232 23.02 1.93 17.35
N CYS A 233 22.30 2.10 16.26
CA CYS A 233 22.58 3.12 15.27
C CYS A 233 21.45 4.15 15.23
N GLU A 234 21.81 5.43 15.29
CA GLU A 234 20.88 6.56 15.17
C GLU A 234 21.26 7.45 14.01
N GLY A 235 20.28 7.97 13.28
CA GLY A 235 20.55 8.92 12.20
C GLY A 235 19.29 9.53 11.63
N SER A 236 19.46 10.46 10.68
CA SER A 236 18.34 11.09 9.98
C SER A 236 18.37 10.71 8.50
N PRO A 237 17.97 9.47 8.16
CA PRO A 237 17.87 9.09 6.76
C PRO A 237 16.79 9.96 6.09
N GLY A 238 16.96 10.30 4.81
CA GLY A 238 16.04 11.23 4.13
C GLY A 238 14.56 10.84 4.25
N TYR A 239 13.66 11.81 4.20
CA TYR A 239 12.22 11.58 4.36
C TYR A 239 11.50 11.55 2.99
N PRO A 240 10.44 10.75 2.80
CA PRO A 240 9.80 9.82 3.75
C PRO A 240 10.26 8.36 3.61
N ASP A 241 11.17 8.05 2.69
CA ASP A 241 11.51 6.65 2.35
C ASP A 241 12.94 6.26 2.67
N GLY A 242 13.74 7.19 3.20
CA GLY A 242 15.12 6.93 3.57
C GLY A 242 15.20 5.89 4.70
N LYS A 243 16.24 5.07 4.61
CA LYS A 243 16.57 4.01 5.57
C LYS A 243 18.08 3.96 5.82
N MET A 244 18.45 3.56 7.03
CA MET A 244 19.79 3.12 7.39
C MET A 244 19.94 1.62 7.13
N GLU A 245 21.19 1.20 6.95
CA GLU A 245 21.57 -0.19 6.79
C GLU A 245 22.91 -0.46 7.49
N PHE A 246 23.15 -1.72 7.83
CA PHE A 246 24.44 -2.16 8.33
C PHE A 246 25.26 -2.83 7.24
N GLN A 247 26.56 -2.58 7.28
CA GLN A 247 27.55 -3.36 6.55
C GLN A 247 28.57 -3.91 7.53
N ILE A 248 29.10 -5.10 7.24
CA ILE A 248 30.14 -5.72 8.05
C ILE A 248 31.33 -6.08 7.19
N GLN A 249 32.49 -6.13 7.83
CA GLN A 249 33.72 -6.69 7.29
C GLN A 249 34.32 -7.56 8.39
N LEU A 250 34.36 -8.87 8.19
CA LEU A 250 35.06 -9.78 9.10
C LEU A 250 36.59 -9.65 8.92
N GLN A 251 37.37 -10.09 9.90
CA GLN A 251 38.84 -9.94 9.91
C GLN A 251 39.52 -10.46 8.63
N ASN A 252 38.99 -11.55 8.06
CA ASN A 252 39.54 -12.20 6.86
C ASN A 252 38.92 -11.68 5.55
N GLU A 253 38.06 -10.66 5.60
CA GLU A 253 37.37 -10.08 4.43
C GLU A 253 38.02 -8.75 4.03
N THR A 254 38.17 -8.51 2.72
CA THR A 254 38.69 -7.23 2.19
C THR A 254 37.61 -6.19 1.98
N ASP A 255 36.36 -6.62 1.82
CA ASP A 255 35.25 -5.78 1.39
C ASP A 255 34.09 -5.83 2.38
N PHE A 256 33.41 -4.70 2.52
CA PHE A 256 32.19 -4.62 3.30
C PHE A 256 31.01 -5.25 2.57
N ARG A 257 30.26 -6.10 3.27
CA ARG A 257 29.01 -6.67 2.78
C ARG A 257 27.82 -6.19 3.60
N SER A 258 26.67 -6.02 2.97
CA SER A 258 25.43 -5.71 3.69
C SER A 258 25.08 -6.86 4.64
N PHE A 259 24.62 -6.50 5.84
CA PHE A 259 24.24 -7.46 6.86
C PHE A 259 22.99 -7.00 7.59
N GLU A 260 22.04 -7.91 7.77
CA GLU A 260 20.83 -7.66 8.55
C GLU A 260 20.96 -8.41 9.87
N PHE A 261 21.07 -7.65 10.97
CA PHE A 261 21.10 -8.26 12.29
C PHE A 261 19.74 -8.88 12.61
N PRO A 262 19.71 -10.16 13.04
CA PRO A 262 18.47 -10.79 13.45
C PRO A 262 17.90 -10.06 14.67
N ASN A 263 16.57 -9.91 14.70
CA ASN A 263 15.84 -9.23 15.78
C ASN A 263 16.20 -7.74 16.00
N ALA A 264 16.80 -7.07 15.01
CA ALA A 264 16.97 -5.63 15.06
C ALA A 264 15.60 -4.93 15.17
N SER A 265 15.47 -4.04 16.14
CA SER A 265 14.29 -3.20 16.30
C SER A 265 14.51 -1.86 15.62
N VAL A 266 13.60 -1.48 14.72
CA VAL A 266 13.69 -0.22 13.96
C VAL A 266 12.57 0.70 14.43
N ILE A 267 12.93 1.91 14.85
CA ILE A 267 11.99 2.96 15.25
C ILE A 267 12.18 4.16 14.33
N ASP A 268 11.14 4.48 13.57
CA ASP A 268 11.07 5.69 12.75
C ASP A 268 10.26 6.77 13.47
N LYS A 269 10.87 7.94 13.65
CA LYS A 269 10.24 9.13 14.23
C LYS A 269 10.21 10.24 13.19
N ASP A 270 9.04 10.44 12.61
CA ASP A 270 8.82 11.44 11.56
C ASP A 270 8.23 12.72 12.16
N ARG A 271 8.88 13.86 11.92
CA ARG A 271 8.39 15.17 12.36
C ARG A 271 8.82 16.25 11.36
N ASN A 272 7.87 17.04 10.88
CA ASN A 272 8.13 18.16 9.96
C ASN A 272 9.01 17.77 8.74
N CYS A 273 8.62 16.72 8.01
CA CYS A 273 9.41 16.04 6.96
C CYS A 273 10.85 15.68 7.32
N VAL A 274 11.17 15.49 8.59
CA VAL A 274 12.46 14.94 9.02
C VAL A 274 12.18 13.59 9.65
N ARG A 275 12.86 12.56 9.14
CA ARG A 275 12.88 11.25 9.76
C ARG A 275 14.10 11.15 10.66
N LYS A 276 13.89 10.78 11.92
CA LYS A 276 14.93 10.22 12.78
C LYS A 276 14.69 8.71 12.88
N GLN A 277 15.67 7.91 12.48
CA GLN A 277 15.62 6.46 12.60
C GLN A 277 16.59 6.00 13.68
N ILE A 278 16.14 5.04 14.48
CA ILE A 278 16.93 4.38 15.53
C ILE A 278 16.82 2.88 15.28
N ILE A 279 17.96 2.22 15.08
CA ILE A 279 18.05 0.76 14.95
C ILE A 279 18.78 0.23 16.19
N SER A 280 18.07 -0.48 17.06
CA SER A 280 18.66 -1.13 18.24
C SER A 280 18.81 -2.62 17.98
N VAL A 281 19.99 -3.14 18.27
CA VAL A 281 20.40 -4.51 18.01
C VAL A 281 20.88 -5.17 19.30
N THR A 282 20.46 -6.41 19.51
CA THR A 282 21.02 -7.31 20.52
C THR A 282 21.57 -8.53 19.79
N TYR A 283 22.88 -8.72 19.81
CA TYR A 283 23.53 -9.79 19.03
C TYR A 283 24.60 -10.52 19.85
N ALA A 284 24.66 -11.85 19.70
CA ALA A 284 25.67 -12.69 20.34
C ALA A 284 26.82 -12.95 19.37
N PHE A 285 27.95 -12.27 19.59
CA PHE A 285 29.13 -12.40 18.74
C PHE A 285 29.89 -13.70 19.04
N THR A 286 30.48 -14.30 17.99
CA THR A 286 31.35 -15.47 18.07
C THR A 286 32.81 -15.08 17.80
N GLU A 287 33.75 -16.00 17.99
CA GLU A 287 35.18 -15.74 17.72
C GLU A 287 35.45 -15.31 16.26
N GLU A 288 34.59 -15.68 15.30
CA GLU A 288 34.67 -15.22 13.89
C GLU A 288 34.47 -13.71 13.72
N TRP A 289 33.81 -13.06 14.68
CA TRP A 289 33.57 -11.62 14.70
C TRP A 289 34.69 -10.84 15.37
N ASN A 290 35.73 -11.51 15.85
CA ASN A 290 36.85 -10.83 16.45
C ASN A 290 37.54 -9.93 15.42
N GLU A 291 37.83 -8.69 15.80
CA GLU A 291 38.33 -7.61 14.93
C GLU A 291 37.42 -7.28 13.74
N ALA A 292 36.15 -7.75 13.73
CA ALA A 292 35.21 -7.38 12.70
C ALA A 292 34.83 -5.89 12.81
N LYS A 293 34.60 -5.26 11.66
CA LYS A 293 34.13 -3.88 11.55
C LYS A 293 32.65 -3.86 11.21
N ILE A 294 31.88 -3.09 11.95
CA ILE A 294 30.46 -2.85 11.71
C ILE A 294 30.29 -1.39 11.33
N ARG A 295 29.71 -1.16 10.15
CA ARG A 295 29.31 0.16 9.65
C ARG A 295 27.82 0.32 9.73
N CYS A 296 27.38 1.47 10.21
CA CYS A 296 26.02 1.95 10.00
C CYS A 296 26.02 3.09 9.00
N LYS A 297 25.19 3.02 7.96
CA LYS A 297 25.15 4.00 6.88
C LYS A 297 23.74 4.29 6.38
N TYR A 298 23.55 5.37 5.63
CA TYR A 298 22.32 5.56 4.86
C TYR A 298 22.36 4.72 3.57
N LYS A 299 21.25 4.03 3.23
CA LYS A 299 21.15 3.04 2.13
C LYS A 299 21.61 3.53 0.74
N HIS A 300 21.67 4.84 0.53
CA HIS A 300 22.14 5.47 -0.70
C HIS A 300 23.11 6.64 -0.46
N SER A 301 23.79 6.67 0.70
CA SER A 301 24.86 7.64 0.99
C SER A 301 26.22 6.95 1.13
N LYS A 302 27.26 7.78 1.06
CA LYS A 302 28.62 7.47 1.49
C LYS A 302 28.85 7.79 2.97
N ASP A 303 27.92 8.47 3.63
CA ASP A 303 28.01 8.79 5.05
C ASP A 303 27.77 7.53 5.88
N PHE A 304 28.70 7.25 6.79
CA PHE A 304 28.64 6.12 7.70
C PHE A 304 29.34 6.46 9.02
N ASP A 305 29.03 5.66 10.03
CA ASP A 305 29.83 5.52 11.26
C ASP A 305 30.29 4.07 11.38
N GLU A 306 31.43 3.83 12.01
CA GLU A 306 32.09 2.52 12.08
C GLU A 306 32.54 2.22 13.50
N THR A 307 32.30 1.00 13.97
CA THR A 307 32.87 0.47 15.21
C THR A 307 33.55 -0.87 14.95
N SER A 308 34.55 -1.19 15.76
CA SER A 308 35.19 -2.52 15.77
C SER A 308 34.61 -3.38 16.87
N VAL A 309 34.55 -4.70 16.64
CA VAL A 309 34.15 -5.70 17.62
C VAL A 309 35.38 -6.47 18.05
N PHE A 310 35.55 -6.67 19.36
CA PHE A 310 36.62 -7.50 19.91
C PHE A 310 35.98 -8.57 20.79
N VAL A 311 36.25 -9.83 20.46
CA VAL A 311 35.65 -10.97 21.13
C VAL A 311 36.74 -11.68 21.93
N LEU A 312 36.57 -11.70 23.25
CA LEU A 312 37.50 -12.37 24.16
C LEU A 312 37.02 -13.79 24.43
N SER A 313 37.94 -14.75 24.26
CA SER A 313 37.64 -16.16 24.51
C SER A 313 37.28 -16.38 25.99
N PRO A 314 36.22 -17.16 26.30
CA PRO A 314 35.82 -17.42 27.68
C PRO A 314 36.87 -18.20 28.47
N THR A 315 37.74 -18.96 27.79
CA THR A 315 38.82 -19.75 28.41
C THR A 315 40.09 -18.93 28.67
N LEU A 316 40.10 -17.64 28.32
CA LEU A 316 41.25 -16.74 28.52
C LEU A 316 41.75 -16.73 29.97
N CYS A 317 40.85 -16.90 30.93
CA CYS A 317 41.17 -16.92 32.35
C CYS A 317 41.58 -18.31 32.89
N GLU A 318 41.31 -19.40 32.16
CA GLU A 318 41.63 -20.77 32.63
C GLU A 318 43.13 -21.04 32.70
N GLN A 319 43.90 -20.36 31.84
CA GLN A 319 45.36 -20.50 31.81
C GLN A 319 46.06 -19.67 32.89
N ASN A 320 45.31 -18.83 33.62
CA ASN A 320 45.88 -17.82 34.52
C ASN A 320 45.58 -18.17 35.98
N THR A 321 46.36 -19.10 36.53
CA THR A 321 46.20 -19.64 37.90
C THR A 321 46.63 -18.68 39.00
N VAL A 322 47.23 -17.54 38.65
CA VAL A 322 47.64 -16.47 39.55
C VAL A 322 46.85 -15.23 39.16
N SER A 323 46.31 -14.47 40.14
CA SER A 323 45.55 -13.22 39.95
C SER A 323 46.38 -12.09 39.33
N ARG A 324 46.89 -12.31 38.11
CA ARG A 324 47.67 -11.40 37.30
C ARG A 324 46.80 -10.86 36.19
N ALA A 325 46.97 -9.58 35.90
CA ALA A 325 46.36 -8.98 34.72
C ALA A 325 47.08 -9.49 33.46
N ILE A 326 46.29 -9.80 32.45
CA ILE A 326 46.72 -10.24 31.13
C ILE A 326 46.62 -9.05 30.20
N ARG A 327 47.59 -8.85 29.31
CA ARG A 327 47.46 -7.86 28.23
C ARG A 327 46.24 -8.20 27.37
N HIS A 328 45.44 -7.20 27.00
CA HIS A 328 44.33 -7.45 26.09
C HIS A 328 44.90 -7.87 24.72
N PRO A 329 44.47 -9.01 24.13
CA PRO A 329 45.13 -9.58 22.96
C PRO A 329 45.13 -8.65 21.74
N HIS A 330 44.14 -7.77 21.64
CA HIS A 330 43.90 -6.91 20.47
C HIS A 330 44.01 -5.40 20.74
N LYS A 331 44.17 -4.98 22.01
CA LYS A 331 44.16 -3.57 22.41
C LYS A 331 45.29 -3.31 23.40
N SER A 332 46.39 -2.73 22.94
CA SER A 332 47.57 -2.51 23.79
C SER A 332 47.30 -1.62 25.01
N THR A 333 46.31 -0.73 24.91
CA THR A 333 45.88 0.19 25.97
C THR A 333 44.89 -0.41 26.96
N HIS A 334 44.55 -1.70 26.79
CA HIS A 334 43.62 -2.41 27.65
C HIS A 334 44.29 -3.65 28.25
N TYR A 335 43.77 -4.09 29.38
CA TYR A 335 44.16 -5.34 30.02
C TYR A 335 42.93 -6.07 30.55
N VAL A 336 43.10 -7.36 30.77
CA VAL A 336 42.08 -8.27 31.26
C VAL A 336 42.47 -8.72 32.65
N THR A 337 41.57 -8.51 33.60
CA THR A 337 41.66 -9.11 34.94
C THR A 337 40.71 -10.29 35.01
N CYS A 338 41.16 -11.37 35.65
CA CYS A 338 40.36 -12.57 35.85
C CYS A 338 39.94 -12.68 37.32
N ASP A 339 38.64 -12.65 37.57
CA ASP A 339 38.07 -13.06 38.87
C ASP A 339 37.45 -14.45 38.70
N GLY A 340 38.18 -15.47 39.16
CA GLY A 340 37.90 -16.86 38.82
C GLY A 340 37.95 -17.09 37.29
N ALA A 341 36.85 -17.60 36.74
CA ALA A 341 36.72 -17.88 35.30
C ALA A 341 36.16 -16.72 34.47
N THR A 342 35.89 -15.55 35.08
CA THR A 342 35.24 -14.43 34.37
C THR A 342 36.27 -13.36 33.98
N PRO A 343 36.52 -13.14 32.67
CA PRO A 343 37.32 -12.02 32.21
C PRO A 343 36.60 -10.70 32.47
N THR A 344 37.34 -9.68 32.88
CA THR A 344 36.88 -8.28 32.93
C THR A 344 37.91 -7.41 32.24
N VAL A 345 37.48 -6.56 31.32
CA VAL A 345 38.38 -5.64 30.61
C VAL A 345 38.49 -4.33 31.36
N GLN A 346 39.71 -3.81 31.48
CA GLN A 346 40.02 -2.51 32.04
C GLN A 346 40.92 -1.73 31.07
N GLN A 347 40.70 -0.42 30.99
CA GLN A 347 41.51 0.49 30.19
C GLN A 347 42.63 1.09 31.05
N CYS A 348 43.83 1.17 30.49
CA CYS A 348 44.94 1.89 31.12
C CYS A 348 44.68 3.41 31.13
N PRO A 349 45.12 4.14 32.18
CA PRO A 349 45.01 5.59 32.24
C PRO A 349 45.73 6.28 31.08
N ASP A 350 45.25 7.45 30.65
CA ASP A 350 45.93 8.34 29.71
C ASP A 350 46.39 7.70 28.39
N ASN A 351 45.68 6.65 27.93
CA ASN A 351 46.06 5.84 26.76
C ASN A 351 47.46 5.21 26.82
N THR A 352 47.97 5.00 28.04
CA THR A 352 49.17 4.19 28.28
C THR A 352 48.90 2.71 27.98
N CYS A 353 49.96 1.90 27.89
CA CYS A 353 49.88 0.50 27.52
C CYS A 353 50.16 -0.43 28.69
N PHE A 354 49.45 -1.56 28.75
CA PHE A 354 49.64 -2.51 29.83
C PHE A 354 50.90 -3.36 29.61
N ASP A 355 51.84 -3.30 30.56
CA ASP A 355 53.02 -4.14 30.60
C ASP A 355 52.76 -5.36 31.49
N SER A 356 52.74 -6.55 30.88
CA SER A 356 52.47 -7.81 31.58
C SER A 356 53.62 -8.28 32.46
N VAL A 357 54.85 -7.81 32.23
CA VAL A 357 56.04 -8.13 33.03
C VAL A 357 55.99 -7.35 34.34
N PHE A 358 55.73 -6.04 34.26
CA PHE A 358 55.68 -5.17 35.43
C PHE A 358 54.29 -5.09 36.08
N GLN A 359 53.25 -5.64 35.44
CA GLN A 359 51.86 -5.59 35.91
C GLN A 359 51.37 -4.15 36.14
N THR A 360 51.80 -3.22 35.29
CA THR A 360 51.48 -1.78 35.38
C THR A 360 51.24 -1.20 34.00
N CYS A 361 50.54 -0.08 33.93
CA CYS A 361 50.41 0.69 32.69
C CYS A 361 51.62 1.63 32.56
N ALA A 362 52.24 1.64 31.38
CA ALA A 362 53.42 2.43 31.07
C ALA A 362 53.27 3.13 29.71
N ASP A 363 53.99 4.23 29.52
CA ASP A 363 53.93 5.03 28.28
C ASP A 363 54.46 4.28 27.04
N ILE A 364 55.13 3.15 27.24
CA ILE A 364 55.74 2.36 26.17
C ILE A 364 54.82 1.21 25.77
N CYS A 365 54.22 1.33 24.59
CA CYS A 365 53.50 0.24 23.95
C CYS A 365 54.48 -0.69 23.23
N LEU A 366 55.02 -1.68 23.94
CA LEU A 366 55.77 -2.77 23.30
C LEU A 366 54.78 -3.57 22.45
N VAL A 367 54.90 -3.51 21.12
CA VAL A 367 54.04 -4.23 20.17
C VAL A 367 54.29 -5.73 20.30
#